data_AF-A0AAT9GQ93-F1
#
_entry.id   AF-A0AAT9GQ93-F1
#
_cell.length_a   1.000
_cell.length_b   1.000
_cell.length_c   1.000
_cell.angle_alpha   90.00
_cell.angle_beta   90.00
_cell.angle_gamma   90.00
#
_symmetry.space_group_name_H-M   'P 1'
#
loop_
_entity.id
_entity.type
_entity.pdbx_description
1 polymer ?
#
loop_
_entity_poly.entity_id
_entity_poly.type
_entity_poly.pdbx_seq_one_letter_code
_entity_poly.pdbx_strand_id
1 'polypeptide(L)'
;MKGLSIPVALLIMLILFLAILIPAFIIFNQLNAYSAQGNIQGSIYQNQQEYQNEQVFKGDPNIYYNASPSQPSLVFTYNSIPTPFNLSKIYYFDGTQWVPVQTESITIDGYIKYPLPTQVAGYPIIIVTSLGNVYFLNPNTSVVTVTISQGQGKIPIYISAYVKNGSKLIPVSILVTLQSSSGGQIISGLTPQIFTVTPGSYLLDDVNGSIIYLSSYGLTAKFLNWSLIGYGSLTYPDKLDTQFDVYGPLVITAVYNASLEKFKVTIMPNNLPLGENITSQYNGETLVLSAVNKTIPVTIDNKVYYINSSGLTLTLTYGYHIIEFPSYYNITFNYTLKQGSANSNKILFNVSYGQINCYEFTGLSSSTSKISVISGNTIFVNGSGTVYGNYQQYQTYYLVIVKNDFILPPGCTLDSNTSPVLGDIAGEQLQINGVYTWGPIKNFVPQEFYVKAGTTYEVTYDYLHPAPYGKYVVSGTCYVSLLSYPWFITIYSSTYYYGQTYYLEGNTQPGISFTANSPLIIINGEEWLYGGTQSPNQWGGGF
;
A
#
# COMPACT_ATOMS: atom_id res chain seq x y z
N MET A 1 -46.46 -100.72 -22.54
CA MET A 1 -46.35 -99.70 -21.47
C MET A 1 -45.46 -98.52 -21.90
N LYS A 2 -45.85 -97.75 -22.93
CA LYS A 2 -45.12 -96.53 -23.38
C LYS A 2 -46.01 -95.26 -23.42
N GLY A 3 -47.26 -95.35 -22.95
CA GLY A 3 -48.22 -94.23 -22.95
C GLY A 3 -48.32 -93.44 -21.64
N LEU A 4 -47.84 -93.99 -20.51
CA LEU A 4 -47.92 -93.37 -19.18
C LEU A 4 -46.67 -92.58 -18.78
N SER A 5 -45.54 -92.73 -19.48
CA SER A 5 -44.29 -92.04 -19.12
C SER A 5 -44.28 -90.56 -19.54
N ILE A 6 -44.97 -90.21 -20.63
CA ILE A 6 -45.01 -88.83 -21.16
C ILE A 6 -45.82 -87.90 -20.22
N PRO A 7 -47.03 -88.27 -19.76
CA PRO A 7 -47.79 -87.41 -18.84
C PRO A 7 -47.08 -87.23 -17.49
N VAL A 8 -46.46 -88.28 -16.96
CA VAL A 8 -45.73 -88.23 -15.69
C VAL A 8 -44.46 -87.37 -15.81
N ALA A 9 -43.72 -87.48 -16.90
CA ALA A 9 -42.56 -86.63 -17.16
C ALA A 9 -42.94 -85.15 -17.33
N LEU A 10 -44.06 -84.86 -18.01
CA LEU A 10 -44.58 -83.50 -18.13
C LEU A 10 -45.03 -82.92 -16.79
N LEU A 11 -45.67 -83.72 -15.94
CA LEU A 11 -46.10 -83.29 -14.60
C LEU A 11 -44.90 -82.97 -13.70
N ILE A 12 -43.87 -83.84 -13.71
CA ILE A 12 -42.62 -83.62 -12.96
C ILE A 12 -41.90 -82.37 -13.49
N MET A 13 -41.84 -82.19 -14.82
CA MET A 13 -41.22 -81.01 -15.41
C MET A 13 -41.98 -79.73 -15.03
N LEU A 14 -43.31 -79.74 -15.02
CA LEU A 14 -44.14 -78.60 -14.58
C LEU A 14 -43.89 -78.25 -13.11
N ILE A 15 -43.80 -79.26 -12.24
CA ILE A 15 -43.51 -79.07 -10.81
C ILE A 15 -42.10 -78.47 -10.63
N LEU A 16 -41.09 -78.97 -11.35
CA LEU A 16 -39.74 -78.40 -11.35
C LEU A 16 -39.73 -76.97 -11.88
N PHE A 17 -40.49 -76.67 -12.93
CA PHE A 17 -40.59 -75.33 -13.51
C PHE A 17 -41.19 -74.34 -12.50
N LEU A 18 -42.28 -74.73 -11.82
CA LEU A 18 -42.92 -73.91 -10.79
C LEU A 18 -42.03 -73.76 -9.54
N ALA A 19 -41.34 -74.83 -9.12
CA ALA A 19 -40.46 -74.82 -7.96
C ALA A 19 -39.22 -73.92 -8.14
N ILE A 20 -38.78 -73.68 -9.37
CA ILE A 20 -37.63 -72.80 -9.68
C ILE A 20 -38.09 -71.38 -10.00
N LEU A 21 -39.14 -71.22 -10.82
CA LEU A 21 -39.59 -69.90 -11.28
C LEU A 21 -40.21 -69.05 -10.18
N ILE A 22 -40.98 -69.65 -9.26
CA ILE A 22 -41.63 -68.86 -8.20
C ILE A 22 -40.58 -68.25 -7.26
N PRO A 23 -39.60 -69.00 -6.72
CA PRO A 23 -38.53 -68.40 -5.92
C PRO A 23 -37.67 -67.41 -6.71
N ALA A 24 -37.33 -67.69 -7.97
CA ALA A 24 -36.56 -66.78 -8.80
C ALA A 24 -37.30 -65.44 -9.03
N PHE A 25 -38.60 -65.49 -9.33
CA PHE A 25 -39.44 -64.30 -9.49
C PHE A 25 -39.53 -63.47 -8.21
N ILE A 26 -39.59 -64.11 -7.04
CA ILE A 26 -39.56 -63.43 -5.74
C ILE A 26 -38.21 -62.74 -5.51
N ILE A 27 -37.09 -63.44 -5.76
CA ILE A 27 -35.74 -62.89 -5.57
C ILE A 27 -35.48 -61.70 -6.50
N PHE A 28 -35.84 -61.80 -7.78
CA PHE A 28 -35.62 -60.72 -8.75
C PHE A 28 -36.46 -59.46 -8.45
N ASN A 29 -37.69 -59.62 -7.96
CA ASN A 29 -38.50 -58.47 -7.53
C ASN A 29 -38.01 -57.84 -6.23
N GLN A 30 -37.50 -58.63 -5.29
CA GLN A 30 -36.94 -58.10 -4.05
C GLN A 30 -35.65 -57.30 -4.28
N LEU A 31 -34.77 -57.73 -5.20
CA LEU A 31 -33.55 -56.98 -5.55
C LEU A 31 -33.84 -55.55 -6.05
N ASN A 32 -34.90 -55.38 -6.86
CA ASN A 32 -35.34 -54.06 -7.32
C ASN A 32 -35.96 -53.20 -6.20
N ALA A 33 -36.65 -53.82 -5.24
CA ALA A 33 -37.19 -53.13 -4.08
C ALA A 33 -36.06 -52.62 -3.17
N TYR A 34 -35.03 -53.43 -2.90
CA TYR A 34 -33.91 -53.03 -2.04
C TYR A 34 -33.02 -51.95 -2.66
N SER A 35 -32.77 -51.99 -3.97
CA SER A 35 -31.99 -50.94 -4.67
C SER A 35 -32.75 -49.62 -4.75
N ALA A 36 -34.07 -49.67 -4.98
CA ALA A 36 -34.94 -48.49 -4.91
C ALA A 36 -34.98 -47.91 -3.48
N GLN A 37 -35.04 -48.77 -2.45
CA GLN A 37 -35.02 -48.33 -1.04
C GLN A 37 -33.69 -47.69 -0.65
N GLY A 38 -32.56 -48.23 -1.12
CA GLY A 38 -31.23 -47.66 -0.92
C GLY A 38 -31.07 -46.30 -1.61
N ASN A 39 -31.58 -46.14 -2.83
CA ASN A 39 -31.56 -44.86 -3.56
C ASN A 39 -32.45 -43.81 -2.91
N ILE A 40 -33.64 -44.19 -2.42
CA ILE A 40 -34.55 -43.30 -1.69
C ILE A 40 -33.91 -42.85 -0.38
N GLN A 41 -33.34 -43.77 0.41
CA GLN A 41 -32.64 -43.43 1.66
C GLN A 41 -31.42 -42.53 1.42
N GLY A 42 -30.63 -42.80 0.38
CA GLY A 42 -29.51 -41.94 -0.02
C GLY A 42 -29.94 -40.52 -0.39
N SER A 43 -31.05 -40.39 -1.14
CA SER A 43 -31.61 -39.07 -1.52
C SER A 43 -32.13 -38.28 -0.31
N ILE A 44 -32.75 -38.95 0.68
CA ILE A 44 -33.24 -38.31 1.91
C ILE A 44 -32.06 -37.80 2.75
N TYR A 45 -31.00 -38.59 2.88
CA TYR A 45 -29.79 -38.18 3.60
C TYR A 45 -29.12 -36.96 2.95
N GLN A 46 -29.06 -36.90 1.62
CA GLN A 46 -28.53 -35.75 0.86
C GLN A 46 -29.37 -34.49 1.06
N ASN A 47 -30.70 -34.60 0.95
CA ASN A 47 -31.61 -33.46 1.19
C ASN A 47 -31.46 -32.92 2.61
N GLN A 48 -31.27 -33.79 3.60
CA GLN A 48 -31.02 -33.39 4.99
C GLN A 48 -29.66 -32.70 5.16
N GLN A 49 -28.63 -33.17 4.45
CA GLN A 49 -27.31 -32.57 4.44
C GLN A 49 -27.33 -31.15 3.85
N GLU A 50 -27.98 -30.97 2.70
CA GLU A 50 -28.14 -29.67 2.02
C GLU A 50 -28.98 -28.71 2.87
N TYR A 51 -30.10 -29.18 3.40
CA TYR A 51 -30.93 -28.40 4.30
C TYR A 51 -30.14 -27.93 5.53
N GLN A 52 -29.34 -28.79 6.16
CA GLN A 52 -28.51 -28.41 7.30
C GLN A 52 -27.50 -27.30 6.92
N ASN A 53 -26.88 -27.37 5.75
CA ASN A 53 -25.95 -26.34 5.28
C ASN A 53 -26.66 -25.01 5.04
N GLU A 54 -27.83 -25.02 4.41
CA GLU A 54 -28.61 -23.80 4.18
C GLU A 54 -29.04 -23.13 5.48
N GLN A 55 -29.41 -23.93 6.48
CA GLN A 55 -29.82 -23.41 7.79
C GLN A 55 -28.63 -22.77 8.51
N VAL A 56 -27.45 -23.41 8.52
CA VAL A 56 -26.23 -22.81 9.08
C VAL A 56 -25.82 -21.54 8.31
N PHE A 57 -25.98 -21.51 6.97
CA PHE A 57 -25.70 -20.31 6.17
C PHE A 57 -26.62 -19.14 6.52
N LYS A 58 -27.89 -19.43 6.82
CA LYS A 58 -28.86 -18.44 7.31
C LYS A 58 -28.61 -18.07 8.79
N GLY A 59 -27.60 -18.65 9.43
CA GLY A 59 -27.24 -18.39 10.82
C GLY A 59 -28.17 -19.09 11.81
N ASP A 60 -28.66 -20.29 11.47
CA ASP A 60 -29.59 -21.05 12.31
C ASP A 60 -29.23 -22.57 12.36
N PRO A 61 -28.26 -23.00 13.18
CA PRO A 61 -27.56 -22.20 14.16
C PRO A 61 -26.45 -21.34 13.55
N ASN A 62 -26.28 -20.12 14.08
CA ASN A 62 -25.03 -19.41 14.03
C ASN A 62 -24.09 -20.04 15.07
N ILE A 63 -22.98 -20.57 14.56
CA ILE A 63 -21.96 -21.26 15.34
C ILE A 63 -20.75 -20.35 15.40
N TYR A 64 -20.44 -19.84 16.59
CA TYR A 64 -19.30 -18.97 16.85
C TYR A 64 -18.23 -19.69 17.66
N TYR A 65 -16.98 -19.63 17.22
CA TYR A 65 -15.84 -20.19 17.95
C TYR A 65 -15.15 -19.11 18.79
N ASN A 66 -15.39 -19.14 20.10
CA ASN A 66 -14.67 -18.34 21.07
C ASN A 66 -13.34 -19.02 21.40
N ALA A 67 -12.23 -18.41 20.96
CA ALA A 67 -10.88 -18.95 21.14
C ALA A 67 -10.16 -18.38 22.37
N SER A 68 -10.91 -18.03 23.43
CA SER A 68 -10.35 -17.50 24.68
C SER A 68 -9.26 -18.44 25.25
N PRO A 69 -8.08 -17.92 25.63
CA PRO A 69 -6.99 -18.73 26.20
C PRO A 69 -7.36 -19.53 27.45
N SER A 70 -8.31 -19.05 28.25
CA SER A 70 -8.70 -19.68 29.51
C SER A 70 -9.94 -20.57 29.40
N GLN A 71 -10.84 -20.29 28.46
CA GLN A 71 -12.13 -20.97 28.32
C GLN A 71 -12.60 -20.96 26.86
N PRO A 72 -11.92 -21.70 25.96
CA PRO A 72 -12.38 -21.80 24.58
C PRO A 72 -13.73 -22.52 24.52
N SER A 73 -14.58 -22.14 23.58
CA SER A 73 -15.94 -22.72 23.47
C SER A 73 -16.55 -22.50 22.09
N LEU A 74 -17.47 -23.38 21.72
CA LEU A 74 -18.41 -23.17 20.63
C LEU A 74 -19.70 -22.59 21.18
N VAL A 75 -20.16 -21.49 20.60
CA VAL A 75 -21.41 -20.84 20.97
C VAL A 75 -22.40 -21.07 19.84
N PHE A 76 -23.46 -21.82 20.13
CA PHE A 76 -24.56 -22.07 19.22
C PHE A 76 -25.70 -21.11 19.55
N THR A 77 -26.11 -20.33 18.57
CA THR A 77 -27.25 -19.42 18.67
C THR A 77 -28.21 -19.70 17.52
N TYR A 78 -29.50 -19.82 17.85
CA TYR A 78 -30.55 -20.07 16.87
C TYR A 78 -31.34 -18.77 16.65
N ASN A 79 -31.94 -18.62 15.48
CA ASN A 79 -32.87 -17.53 15.18
C ASN A 79 -34.31 -18.03 15.05
N SER A 80 -34.49 -19.35 14.93
CA SER A 80 -35.79 -20.02 14.97
C SER A 80 -35.82 -21.12 16.04
N ILE A 81 -36.86 -21.97 16.01
CA ILE A 81 -37.00 -23.10 16.93
C ILE A 81 -35.81 -24.04 16.68
N PRO A 82 -34.95 -24.31 17.68
CA PRO A 82 -33.75 -25.11 17.47
C PRO A 82 -34.05 -26.50 16.91
N THR A 83 -33.43 -26.84 15.79
CA THR A 83 -33.40 -28.20 15.26
C THR A 83 -32.15 -28.92 15.77
N PRO A 84 -32.24 -30.18 16.21
CA PRO A 84 -31.08 -30.92 16.72
C PRO A 84 -29.91 -30.92 15.72
N PHE A 85 -28.77 -30.39 16.16
CA PHE A 85 -27.56 -30.28 15.37
C PHE A 85 -26.51 -31.27 15.89
N ASN A 86 -26.37 -32.40 15.18
CA ASN A 86 -25.54 -33.51 15.60
C ASN A 86 -24.09 -33.37 15.10
N LEU A 87 -23.17 -33.17 16.03
CA LEU A 87 -21.74 -33.16 15.81
C LEU A 87 -21.21 -34.59 15.92
N SER A 88 -20.54 -35.09 14.88
CA SER A 88 -19.89 -36.39 14.93
C SER A 88 -18.51 -36.27 15.56
N LYS A 89 -17.71 -35.26 15.18
CA LYS A 89 -16.37 -34.98 15.71
C LYS A 89 -16.01 -33.50 15.61
N ILE A 90 -15.13 -33.06 16.50
CA ILE A 90 -14.49 -31.74 16.44
C ILE A 90 -12.98 -31.96 16.41
N TYR A 91 -12.30 -31.26 15.51
CA TYR A 91 -10.86 -31.29 15.37
C TYR A 91 -10.28 -29.89 15.51
N TYR A 92 -9.09 -29.78 16.06
CA TYR A 92 -8.31 -28.55 16.02
C TYR A 92 -6.98 -28.82 15.33
N PHE A 93 -6.46 -27.81 14.64
CA PHE A 93 -5.18 -27.93 13.96
C PHE A 93 -4.06 -27.49 14.89
N ASP A 94 -3.21 -28.41 15.35
CA ASP A 94 -2.12 -28.12 16.30
C ASP A 94 -0.92 -27.38 15.68
N GLY A 95 -1.03 -27.04 14.39
CA GLY A 95 0.01 -26.44 13.58
C GLY A 95 0.81 -27.43 12.74
N THR A 96 0.54 -28.73 12.85
CA THR A 96 1.14 -29.80 12.04
C THR A 96 0.11 -30.81 11.55
N GLN A 97 -0.89 -31.13 12.37
CA GLN A 97 -1.93 -32.10 12.06
C GLN A 97 -3.26 -31.71 12.72
N TRP A 98 -4.34 -32.29 12.18
CA TRP A 98 -5.66 -32.19 12.78
C TRP A 98 -5.82 -33.20 13.91
N VAL A 99 -5.96 -32.71 15.14
CA VAL A 99 -6.07 -33.54 16.35
C VAL A 99 -7.54 -33.56 16.81
N PRO A 100 -8.13 -34.73 17.07
CA PRO A 100 -9.49 -34.80 17.58
C PRO A 100 -9.56 -34.18 18.99
N VAL A 101 -10.50 -33.26 19.18
CA VAL A 101 -10.83 -32.69 20.49
C VAL A 101 -11.62 -33.69 21.33
N GLN A 102 -12.47 -34.48 20.66
CA GLN A 102 -13.34 -35.47 21.29
C GLN A 102 -13.58 -36.68 20.36
N THR A 103 -13.85 -37.84 20.95
CA THR A 103 -14.09 -39.11 20.27
C THR A 103 -15.56 -39.49 20.12
N GLU A 104 -16.46 -38.86 20.88
CA GLU A 104 -17.91 -39.15 20.91
C GLU A 104 -18.74 -38.06 20.22
N SER A 105 -19.88 -38.47 19.67
CA SER A 105 -20.82 -37.55 19.00
C SER A 105 -21.67 -36.78 20.01
N ILE A 106 -21.99 -35.53 19.69
CA ILE A 106 -22.76 -34.62 20.54
C ILE A 106 -23.99 -34.12 19.78
N THR A 107 -25.12 -34.12 20.45
CA THR A 107 -26.34 -33.47 19.96
C THR A 107 -26.46 -32.08 20.58
N ILE A 108 -26.56 -31.06 19.74
CA ILE A 108 -26.82 -29.68 20.17
C ILE A 108 -28.30 -29.38 19.89
N ASP A 109 -29.10 -29.29 20.93
CA ASP A 109 -30.57 -29.17 20.86
C ASP A 109 -31.10 -27.78 21.27
N GLY A 110 -30.22 -26.78 21.35
CA GLY A 110 -30.62 -25.42 21.67
C GLY A 110 -29.44 -24.45 21.80
N TYR A 111 -29.74 -23.25 22.30
CA TYR A 111 -28.72 -22.25 22.63
C TYR A 111 -27.77 -22.80 23.68
N ILE A 112 -26.54 -23.08 23.29
CA ILE A 112 -25.55 -23.66 24.20
C ILE A 112 -24.17 -23.08 23.94
N LYS A 113 -23.45 -22.86 25.04
CA LYS A 113 -22.01 -22.63 25.04
C LYS A 113 -21.34 -23.95 25.37
N TYR A 114 -20.89 -24.65 24.34
CA TYR A 114 -20.19 -25.92 24.46
C TYR A 114 -18.69 -25.67 24.78
N PRO A 115 -18.20 -26.07 25.97
CA PRO A 115 -16.81 -25.82 26.36
C PRO A 115 -15.85 -26.71 25.57
N LEU A 116 -14.73 -26.13 25.13
CA LEU A 116 -13.63 -26.86 24.51
C LEU A 116 -12.42 -26.92 25.47
N PRO A 117 -11.55 -27.94 25.33
CA PRO A 117 -10.28 -27.99 26.05
C PRO A 117 -9.39 -26.79 25.73
N THR A 118 -8.61 -26.32 26.71
CA THR A 118 -7.76 -25.13 26.58
C THR A 118 -6.68 -25.28 25.50
N GLN A 119 -6.28 -26.50 25.16
CA GLN A 119 -5.33 -26.81 24.08
C GLN A 119 -5.82 -26.33 22.70
N VAL A 120 -7.13 -26.19 22.52
CA VAL A 120 -7.74 -25.73 21.27
C VAL A 120 -7.62 -24.22 21.11
N ALA A 121 -7.36 -23.47 22.19
CA ALA A 121 -7.37 -22.01 22.15
C ALA A 121 -6.35 -21.43 21.16
N GLY A 122 -6.82 -20.56 20.27
CA GLY A 122 -5.99 -19.88 19.27
C GLY A 122 -5.69 -20.69 18.01
N TYR A 123 -6.20 -21.92 17.91
CA TYR A 123 -6.04 -22.78 16.74
C TYR A 123 -7.35 -22.87 15.94
N PRO A 124 -7.30 -22.91 14.59
CA PRO A 124 -8.49 -23.17 13.79
C PRO A 124 -9.08 -24.55 14.10
N ILE A 125 -10.40 -24.65 13.97
CA ILE A 125 -11.15 -25.88 14.23
C ILE A 125 -11.99 -26.31 13.02
N ILE A 126 -12.22 -27.62 12.94
CA ILE A 126 -13.16 -28.25 12.03
C ILE A 126 -14.25 -28.94 12.85
N ILE A 127 -15.50 -28.66 12.49
CA ILE A 127 -16.67 -29.36 13.01
C ILE A 127 -17.16 -30.31 11.93
N VAL A 128 -17.26 -31.60 12.25
CA VAL A 128 -17.86 -32.61 11.37
C VAL A 128 -19.22 -32.99 11.95
N THR A 129 -20.28 -32.97 11.13
CA THR A 129 -21.63 -33.38 11.56
C THR A 129 -21.89 -34.85 11.26
N SER A 130 -22.94 -35.41 11.85
CA SER A 130 -23.40 -36.78 11.53
C SER A 130 -23.96 -36.90 10.11
N LEU A 131 -24.32 -35.77 9.48
CA LEU A 131 -24.77 -35.69 8.09
C LEU A 131 -23.60 -35.49 7.11
N GLY A 132 -22.35 -35.53 7.58
CA GLY A 132 -21.16 -35.40 6.74
C GLY A 132 -20.84 -33.96 6.31
N ASN A 133 -21.48 -32.95 6.91
CA ASN A 133 -21.11 -31.55 6.71
C ASN A 133 -19.85 -31.20 7.51
N VAL A 134 -19.00 -30.39 6.90
CA VAL A 134 -17.73 -29.96 7.48
C VAL A 134 -17.73 -28.44 7.55
N TYR A 135 -17.65 -27.89 8.76
CA TYR A 135 -17.60 -26.44 8.98
C TYR A 135 -16.23 -26.04 9.52
N PHE A 136 -15.67 -25.00 8.92
CA PHE A 136 -14.37 -24.46 9.30
C PHE A 136 -14.54 -23.16 10.09
N LEU A 137 -13.86 -23.06 11.24
CA LEU A 137 -13.83 -21.83 12.02
C LEU A 137 -12.40 -21.43 12.39
N ASN A 138 -12.04 -20.20 12.05
CA ASN A 138 -10.84 -19.55 12.59
C ASN A 138 -11.11 -19.05 14.03
N PRO A 139 -10.06 -18.84 14.84
CA PRO A 139 -10.20 -18.25 16.18
C PRO A 139 -11.04 -16.96 16.17
N ASN A 140 -12.07 -16.90 17.04
CA ASN A 140 -12.97 -15.76 17.20
C ASN A 140 -13.76 -15.39 15.92
N THR A 141 -14.18 -16.41 15.16
CA THR A 141 -15.03 -16.25 13.98
C THR A 141 -16.28 -17.10 14.09
N SER A 142 -17.34 -16.73 13.35
CA SER A 142 -18.49 -17.59 13.07
C SER A 142 -18.23 -18.44 11.83
N VAL A 143 -19.01 -19.51 11.65
CA VAL A 143 -18.92 -20.38 10.47
C VAL A 143 -18.87 -19.57 9.18
N VAL A 144 -17.81 -19.79 8.41
CA VAL A 144 -17.77 -19.46 6.98
C VAL A 144 -18.16 -20.73 6.26
N THR A 145 -19.34 -20.76 5.64
CA THR A 145 -19.77 -21.94 4.89
C THR A 145 -18.97 -22.06 3.61
N VAL A 146 -18.52 -23.26 3.30
CA VAL A 146 -18.16 -23.61 1.93
C VAL A 146 -19.28 -24.52 1.43
N THR A 147 -20.03 -24.07 0.43
CA THR A 147 -21.17 -24.82 -0.10
C THR A 147 -20.65 -26.10 -0.76
N ILE A 148 -20.90 -27.24 -0.13
CA ILE A 148 -20.68 -28.55 -0.76
C ILE A 148 -21.94 -28.84 -1.61
N SER A 149 -22.04 -28.29 -2.82
CA SER A 149 -23.07 -28.77 -3.76
C SER A 149 -22.59 -30.10 -4.35
N GLN A 150 -23.23 -31.20 -3.99
CA GLN A 150 -22.89 -32.51 -4.51
C GLN A 150 -23.49 -32.69 -5.91
N GLY A 151 -22.64 -33.06 -6.88
CA GLY A 151 -23.12 -33.84 -8.01
C GLY A 151 -23.34 -35.28 -7.53
N GLN A 152 -24.45 -35.92 -7.91
CA GLN A 152 -24.74 -37.30 -7.53
C GLN A 152 -23.52 -38.22 -7.73
N GLY A 153 -23.13 -38.96 -6.68
CA GLY A 153 -22.05 -39.95 -6.71
C GLY A 153 -20.62 -39.40 -6.56
N LYS A 154 -20.43 -38.11 -6.24
CA LYS A 154 -19.12 -37.52 -6.00
C LYS A 154 -18.84 -37.30 -4.50
N ILE A 155 -17.56 -37.21 -4.17
CA ILE A 155 -16.98 -37.03 -2.84
C ILE A 155 -16.28 -35.66 -2.83
N PRO A 156 -16.54 -34.81 -1.83
CA PRO A 156 -15.93 -33.50 -1.71
C PRO A 156 -14.58 -33.62 -1.00
N ILE A 157 -13.59 -32.93 -1.56
CA ILE A 157 -12.25 -32.75 -1.02
C ILE A 157 -12.07 -31.26 -0.80
N TYR A 158 -11.83 -30.87 0.44
CA TYR A 158 -11.52 -29.49 0.78
C TYR A 158 -10.00 -29.32 0.91
N ILE A 159 -9.45 -28.32 0.25
CA ILE A 159 -8.02 -28.01 0.28
C ILE A 159 -7.83 -26.63 0.86
N SER A 160 -7.06 -26.54 1.93
CA SER A 160 -6.70 -25.28 2.62
C SER A 160 -5.19 -25.15 2.77
N ALA A 161 -4.70 -23.97 3.12
CA ALA A 161 -3.28 -23.75 3.39
C ALA A 161 -3.06 -22.79 4.54
N TYR A 162 -2.06 -23.10 5.38
CA TYR A 162 -1.67 -22.28 6.52
C TYR A 162 -0.17 -22.11 6.61
N VAL A 163 0.24 -20.94 7.10
CA VAL A 163 1.62 -20.67 7.50
C VAL A 163 1.69 -20.66 9.01
N LYS A 164 2.53 -21.54 9.56
CA LYS A 164 2.94 -21.58 10.95
C LYS A 164 3.98 -20.51 11.22
N ASN A 165 3.66 -19.57 12.09
CA ASN A 165 4.55 -18.53 12.57
C ASN A 165 4.61 -18.57 14.11
N GLY A 166 5.55 -19.33 14.64
CA GLY A 166 5.60 -19.62 16.08
C GLY A 166 4.35 -20.38 16.53
N SER A 167 3.58 -19.81 17.45
CA SER A 167 2.29 -20.34 17.93
C SER A 167 1.07 -19.85 17.14
N LYS A 168 1.26 -18.97 16.15
CA LYS A 168 0.17 -18.44 15.32
C LYS A 168 0.10 -19.15 13.97
N LEU A 169 -1.12 -19.30 13.47
CA LEU A 169 -1.40 -19.81 12.13
C LEU A 169 -2.04 -18.72 11.29
N ILE A 170 -1.48 -18.49 10.10
CA ILE A 170 -1.95 -17.50 9.14
C ILE A 170 -2.55 -18.25 7.95
N PRO A 171 -3.86 -18.13 7.67
CA PRO A 171 -4.44 -18.72 6.46
C PRO A 171 -3.85 -18.06 5.21
N VAL A 172 -3.57 -18.87 4.18
CA VAL A 172 -3.02 -18.38 2.91
C VAL A 172 -3.74 -18.97 1.71
N SER A 173 -3.73 -18.23 0.61
CA SER A 173 -4.23 -18.67 -0.69
C SER A 173 -3.07 -19.10 -1.57
N ILE A 174 -3.01 -20.39 -1.86
CA ILE A 174 -2.03 -21.01 -2.76
C ILE A 174 -2.78 -21.59 -3.97
N LEU A 175 -2.20 -21.50 -5.15
CA LEU A 175 -2.66 -22.22 -6.33
C LEU A 175 -2.32 -23.72 -6.22
N VAL A 176 -3.35 -24.57 -6.22
CA VAL A 176 -3.21 -26.02 -6.21
C VAL A 176 -3.78 -26.63 -7.48
N THR A 177 -3.23 -27.77 -7.90
CA THR A 177 -3.76 -28.56 -9.02
C THR A 177 -4.08 -29.98 -8.59
N LEU A 178 -5.18 -30.50 -9.13
CA LEU A 178 -5.68 -31.83 -8.88
C LEU A 178 -5.81 -32.60 -10.19
N GLN A 179 -5.31 -33.83 -10.22
CA GLN A 179 -5.43 -34.74 -11.36
C GLN A 179 -5.72 -36.17 -10.89
N SER A 180 -6.53 -36.94 -11.63
CA SER A 180 -6.66 -38.38 -11.35
C SER A 180 -5.37 -39.11 -11.71
N SER A 181 -4.93 -40.01 -10.82
CA SER A 181 -3.71 -40.81 -10.99
C SER A 181 -3.74 -41.73 -12.22
N SER A 182 -4.93 -42.13 -12.69
CA SER A 182 -5.12 -42.91 -13.92
C SER A 182 -5.09 -42.08 -15.20
N GLY A 183 -4.76 -40.78 -15.10
CA GLY A 183 -4.81 -39.82 -16.19
C GLY A 183 -6.16 -39.12 -16.30
N GLY A 184 -6.15 -37.85 -16.71
CA GLY A 184 -7.36 -37.04 -16.83
C GLY A 184 -7.07 -35.54 -16.89
N GLN A 185 -8.13 -34.74 -16.96
CA GLN A 185 -8.06 -33.28 -16.94
C GLN A 185 -7.48 -32.78 -15.62
N ILE A 186 -6.53 -31.85 -15.69
CA ILE A 186 -5.99 -31.13 -14.54
C ILE A 186 -6.98 -30.03 -14.16
N ILE A 187 -7.36 -29.98 -12.89
CA ILE A 187 -8.25 -28.96 -12.33
C ILE A 187 -7.44 -28.10 -11.37
N SER A 188 -7.44 -26.79 -11.56
CA SER A 188 -6.69 -25.84 -10.72
C SER A 188 -7.61 -24.93 -9.93
N GLY A 189 -7.22 -24.55 -8.71
CA GLY A 189 -7.95 -23.58 -7.89
C GLY A 189 -7.09 -22.94 -6.82
N LEU A 190 -7.49 -21.75 -6.34
CA LEU A 190 -6.83 -21.07 -5.22
C LEU A 190 -7.44 -21.53 -3.90
N THR A 191 -6.61 -21.86 -2.90
CA THR A 191 -7.12 -22.24 -1.58
C THR A 191 -7.73 -21.04 -0.84
N PRO A 192 -8.74 -21.27 0.02
CA PRO A 192 -9.44 -22.54 0.24
C PRO A 192 -10.31 -22.96 -0.96
N GLN A 193 -10.20 -24.22 -1.40
CA GLN A 193 -10.86 -24.75 -2.59
C GLN A 193 -11.56 -26.07 -2.30
N ILE A 194 -12.72 -26.32 -2.92
CA ILE A 194 -13.37 -27.64 -2.95
C ILE A 194 -13.23 -28.27 -4.32
N PHE A 195 -12.89 -29.55 -4.34
CA PHE A 195 -12.97 -30.43 -5.51
C PHE A 195 -13.97 -31.55 -5.24
N THR A 196 -14.86 -31.84 -6.18
CA THR A 196 -15.77 -33.00 -6.11
C THR A 196 -15.30 -34.08 -7.07
N VAL A 197 -14.93 -35.24 -6.54
CA VAL A 197 -14.32 -36.34 -7.30
C VAL A 197 -15.02 -37.67 -7.04
N THR A 198 -14.73 -38.72 -7.81
CA THR A 198 -15.18 -40.09 -7.49
C THR A 198 -14.20 -40.77 -6.53
N PRO A 199 -14.57 -41.86 -5.85
CA PRO A 199 -13.59 -42.66 -5.11
C PRO A 199 -12.42 -43.10 -6.00
N GLY A 200 -11.19 -42.99 -5.50
CA GLY A 200 -9.98 -43.31 -6.27
C GLY A 200 -8.74 -42.52 -5.83
N SER A 201 -7.64 -42.67 -6.56
CA SER A 201 -6.36 -42.04 -6.26
C SER A 201 -6.12 -40.81 -7.13
N TYR A 202 -5.66 -39.72 -6.51
CA TYR A 202 -5.45 -38.42 -7.14
C TYR A 202 -4.07 -37.85 -6.80
N LEU A 203 -3.51 -37.09 -7.73
CA LEU A 203 -2.30 -36.29 -7.56
C LEU A 203 -2.73 -34.86 -7.20
N LEU A 204 -2.10 -34.31 -6.17
CA LEU A 204 -2.25 -32.94 -5.70
C LEU A 204 -0.89 -32.26 -5.75
N ASP A 205 -0.82 -31.09 -6.39
CA ASP A 205 0.43 -30.33 -6.49
C ASP A 205 0.24 -28.87 -6.04
N ASP A 206 1.24 -28.34 -5.36
CA ASP A 206 1.36 -26.93 -4.99
C ASP A 206 2.23 -26.18 -6.01
N VAL A 207 1.58 -25.41 -6.88
CA VAL A 207 2.23 -24.73 -8.01
C VAL A 207 3.05 -23.51 -7.58
N ASN A 208 2.88 -23.04 -6.33
CA ASN A 208 3.54 -21.82 -5.83
C ASN A 208 5.01 -22.09 -5.49
N GLY A 209 5.41 -23.37 -5.44
CA GLY A 209 6.77 -23.79 -5.17
C GLY A 209 7.05 -23.94 -3.66
N SER A 210 8.31 -24.25 -3.34
CA SER A 210 8.70 -24.57 -1.95
C SER A 210 8.76 -23.36 -1.01
N ILE A 211 8.62 -22.14 -1.54
CA ILE A 211 8.72 -20.89 -0.80
C ILE A 211 7.62 -19.94 -1.27
N ILE A 212 6.82 -19.43 -0.33
CA ILE A 212 5.80 -18.41 -0.56
C ILE A 212 6.11 -17.13 0.21
N TYR A 213 5.65 -16.00 -0.33
CA TYR A 213 5.83 -14.69 0.28
C TYR A 213 4.50 -14.08 0.74
N LEU A 214 4.48 -13.62 1.99
CA LEU A 214 3.36 -12.96 2.63
C LEU A 214 3.66 -11.46 2.73
N SER A 215 3.43 -10.73 1.64
CA SER A 215 3.73 -9.29 1.55
C SER A 215 3.10 -8.47 2.67
N SER A 216 1.85 -8.76 3.03
CA SER A 216 1.13 -8.07 4.12
C SER A 216 1.75 -8.27 5.50
N TYR A 217 2.63 -9.26 5.66
CA TYR A 217 3.27 -9.61 6.93
C TYR A 217 4.80 -9.45 6.89
N GLY A 218 5.40 -9.20 5.72
CA GLY A 218 6.85 -9.21 5.53
C GLY A 218 7.48 -10.57 5.84
N LEU A 219 6.74 -11.66 5.67
CA LEU A 219 7.18 -13.02 6.04
C LEU A 219 7.40 -13.88 4.80
N THR A 220 8.43 -14.72 4.87
CA THR A 220 8.66 -15.79 3.89
C THR A 220 8.45 -17.13 4.57
N ALA A 221 7.72 -18.03 3.91
CA ALA A 221 7.41 -19.33 4.47
C ALA A 221 7.85 -20.45 3.52
N LYS A 222 8.38 -21.53 4.10
CA LYS A 222 8.83 -22.72 3.38
C LYS A 222 7.81 -23.82 3.54
N PHE A 223 7.50 -24.53 2.46
CA PHE A 223 6.63 -25.70 2.51
C PHE A 223 7.19 -26.72 3.51
N LEU A 224 6.31 -27.20 4.40
CA LEU A 224 6.64 -28.18 5.41
C LEU A 224 6.11 -29.55 4.98
N ASN A 225 4.78 -29.67 4.88
CA ASN A 225 4.10 -30.91 4.53
C ASN A 225 2.61 -30.68 4.21
N TRP A 226 1.98 -31.68 3.61
CA TRP A 226 0.54 -31.85 3.55
C TRP A 226 0.04 -32.60 4.80
N SER A 227 -1.11 -32.17 5.32
CA SER A 227 -1.85 -32.86 6.38
C SER A 227 -3.22 -33.29 5.85
N LEU A 228 -3.69 -34.47 6.24
CA LEU A 228 -4.99 -35.00 5.82
C LEU A 228 -5.84 -35.39 7.03
N ILE A 229 -7.14 -35.15 6.90
CA ILE A 229 -8.17 -35.64 7.81
C ILE A 229 -9.41 -36.08 7.02
N GLY A 230 -10.07 -37.15 7.47
CA GLY A 230 -11.25 -37.72 6.83
C GLY A 230 -10.99 -39.11 6.29
N TYR A 231 -11.77 -39.53 5.30
CA TYR A 231 -11.74 -40.89 4.76
C TYR A 231 -10.80 -41.00 3.55
N GLY A 232 -9.50 -40.93 3.81
CA GLY A 232 -8.44 -41.01 2.79
C GLY A 232 -7.04 -41.26 3.37
N SER A 233 -6.05 -41.35 2.49
CA SER A 233 -4.63 -41.53 2.82
C SER A 233 -3.73 -40.65 1.96
N LEU A 234 -2.58 -40.21 2.50
CA LEU A 234 -1.53 -39.49 1.77
C LEU A 234 -0.30 -40.38 1.60
N THR A 235 0.35 -40.35 0.44
CA THR A 235 1.55 -41.17 0.15
C THR A 235 2.86 -40.38 0.33
N TYR A 236 2.89 -39.09 -0.02
CA TYR A 236 4.10 -38.27 0.06
C TYR A 236 3.80 -36.91 0.70
N PRO A 237 3.52 -36.85 2.02
CA PRO A 237 3.10 -35.61 2.66
C PRO A 237 4.18 -34.53 2.63
N ASP A 238 5.46 -34.86 2.66
CA ASP A 238 6.55 -33.87 2.77
C ASP A 238 7.05 -33.32 1.41
N LYS A 239 6.33 -33.63 0.32
CA LYS A 239 6.64 -33.13 -1.03
C LYS A 239 5.56 -32.16 -1.51
N LEU A 240 5.93 -31.22 -2.38
CA LEU A 240 4.99 -30.29 -3.00
C LEU A 240 3.94 -31.04 -3.82
N ASP A 241 4.40 -32.04 -4.58
CA ASP A 241 3.58 -33.02 -5.26
C ASP A 241 3.31 -34.22 -4.35
N THR A 242 2.03 -34.50 -4.13
CA THR A 242 1.60 -35.63 -3.29
C THR A 242 0.51 -36.44 -3.98
N GLN A 243 0.39 -37.70 -3.59
CA GLN A 243 -0.71 -38.57 -4.00
C GLN A 243 -1.59 -38.84 -2.79
N PHE A 244 -2.91 -38.84 -3.01
CA PHE A 244 -3.88 -39.22 -1.99
C PHE A 244 -4.99 -40.11 -2.54
N ASP A 245 -5.51 -40.98 -1.68
CA ASP A 245 -6.64 -41.84 -1.98
C ASP A 245 -7.91 -41.32 -1.31
N VAL A 246 -9.03 -41.39 -2.04
CA VAL A 246 -10.33 -40.87 -1.62
C VAL A 246 -11.30 -42.03 -1.45
N TYR A 247 -11.72 -42.27 -0.22
CA TYR A 247 -12.75 -43.26 0.12
C TYR A 247 -14.05 -42.59 0.63
N GLY A 248 -13.97 -41.32 1.03
CA GLY A 248 -15.08 -40.49 1.50
C GLY A 248 -14.62 -39.03 1.70
N PRO A 249 -15.49 -38.16 2.25
CA PRO A 249 -15.17 -36.75 2.44
C PRO A 249 -13.88 -36.54 3.22
N LEU A 250 -13.03 -35.62 2.75
CA LEU A 250 -11.74 -35.35 3.38
C LEU A 250 -11.30 -33.88 3.23
N VAL A 251 -10.42 -33.47 4.13
CA VAL A 251 -9.77 -32.16 4.14
C VAL A 251 -8.26 -32.38 4.05
N ILE A 252 -7.63 -31.72 3.08
CA ILE A 252 -6.19 -31.68 2.90
C ILE A 252 -5.71 -30.26 3.20
N THR A 253 -4.60 -30.14 3.91
CA THR A 253 -4.05 -28.85 4.32
C THR A 253 -2.58 -28.77 3.95
N ALA A 254 -2.20 -27.79 3.12
CA ALA A 254 -0.80 -27.43 2.93
C ALA A 254 -0.30 -26.67 4.16
N VAL A 255 0.82 -27.11 4.72
CA VAL A 255 1.44 -26.48 5.89
C VAL A 255 2.76 -25.89 5.46
N TYR A 256 2.93 -24.61 5.77
CA TYR A 256 4.17 -23.86 5.56
C TYR A 256 4.74 -23.43 6.92
N ASN A 257 6.06 -23.36 7.03
CA ASN A 257 6.74 -22.83 8.21
C ASN A 257 7.40 -21.47 7.87
N ALA A 258 7.04 -20.43 8.62
CA ALA A 258 7.64 -19.11 8.45
C ALA A 258 9.13 -19.15 8.83
N SER A 259 9.99 -18.59 7.99
CA SER A 259 11.38 -18.35 8.36
C SER A 259 11.44 -17.24 9.41
N LEU A 260 11.99 -17.56 10.58
CA LEU A 260 12.15 -16.63 11.70
C LEU A 260 13.57 -16.07 11.80
N GLU A 261 14.44 -16.43 10.87
CA GLU A 261 15.79 -15.87 10.80
C GLU A 261 15.70 -14.37 10.54
N LYS A 262 16.56 -13.61 11.23
CA LYS A 262 16.53 -12.15 11.25
C LYS A 262 17.89 -11.59 10.95
N PHE A 263 17.92 -10.53 10.14
CA PHE A 263 19.12 -9.86 9.69
C PHE A 263 19.03 -8.36 9.96
N LYS A 264 20.18 -7.74 10.25
CA LYS A 264 20.27 -6.30 10.43
C LYS A 264 20.48 -5.66 9.07
N VAL A 265 19.47 -4.95 8.59
CA VAL A 265 19.50 -4.27 7.29
C VAL A 265 19.44 -2.77 7.52
N THR A 266 20.47 -2.06 7.07
CA THR A 266 20.51 -0.60 7.09
C THR A 266 19.97 -0.07 5.77
N ILE A 267 18.93 0.77 5.84
CA ILE A 267 18.27 1.35 4.67
C ILE A 267 18.64 2.82 4.65
N MET A 268 19.27 3.29 3.57
CA MET A 268 19.89 4.61 3.52
C MET A 268 19.62 5.29 2.18
N PRO A 269 19.26 6.58 2.15
CA PRO A 269 19.27 7.33 0.90
C PRO A 269 20.71 7.52 0.41
N ASN A 270 20.93 7.44 -0.90
CA ASN A 270 22.23 7.66 -1.52
C ASN A 270 22.14 8.80 -2.53
N ASN A 271 23.23 9.58 -2.66
CA ASN A 271 23.31 10.80 -3.48
C ASN A 271 22.24 11.86 -3.12
N LEU A 272 21.84 11.89 -1.85
CA LEU A 272 20.82 12.81 -1.34
C LEU A 272 21.35 13.52 -0.07
N PRO A 273 21.79 14.79 -0.17
CA PRO A 273 22.50 15.50 0.90
C PRO A 273 21.54 16.01 1.99
N LEU A 274 21.00 15.09 2.79
CA LEU A 274 20.06 15.40 3.89
C LEU A 274 20.79 15.94 5.12
N GLY A 275 20.48 17.15 5.54
CA GLY A 275 21.04 17.79 6.74
C GLY A 275 22.54 18.10 6.64
N GLU A 276 23.12 17.99 5.45
CA GLU A 276 24.54 18.18 5.19
C GLU A 276 24.82 19.53 4.54
N ASN A 277 26.04 20.01 4.71
CA ASN A 277 26.55 21.19 4.02
C ASN A 277 27.32 20.76 2.77
N ILE A 278 26.92 21.26 1.61
CA ILE A 278 27.68 21.11 0.37
C ILE A 278 28.53 22.35 0.19
N THR A 279 29.83 22.15 0.02
CA THR A 279 30.78 23.26 -0.17
C THR A 279 31.41 23.18 -1.55
N SER A 280 31.47 24.30 -2.27
CA SER A 280 32.14 24.41 -3.57
C SER A 280 32.92 25.72 -3.69
N GLN A 281 33.95 25.72 -4.53
CA GLN A 281 34.72 26.93 -4.83
C GLN A 281 34.10 27.66 -6.03
N TYR A 282 33.99 28.98 -5.93
CA TYR A 282 33.44 29.85 -6.96
C TYR A 282 34.25 31.14 -7.02
N ASN A 283 35.05 31.35 -8.08
CA ASN A 283 35.87 32.55 -8.30
C ASN A 283 36.78 32.96 -7.12
N GLY A 284 37.38 31.98 -6.43
CA GLY A 284 38.23 32.23 -5.24
C GLY A 284 37.45 32.44 -3.94
N GLU A 285 36.12 32.41 -4.02
CA GLU A 285 35.19 32.44 -2.88
C GLU A 285 34.61 31.04 -2.62
N THR A 286 34.04 30.84 -1.44
CA THR A 286 33.41 29.57 -1.07
C THR A 286 31.90 29.69 -1.03
N LEU A 287 31.21 28.88 -1.83
CA LEU A 287 29.78 28.65 -1.73
C LEU A 287 29.48 27.52 -0.74
N VAL A 288 28.61 27.80 0.23
CA VAL A 288 28.08 26.84 1.20
C VAL A 288 26.57 26.73 0.99
N LEU A 289 26.11 25.52 0.67
CA LEU A 289 24.70 25.15 0.62
C LEU A 289 24.37 24.31 1.85
N SER A 290 23.54 24.84 2.74
CA SER A 290 23.13 24.13 3.96
C SER A 290 21.74 23.54 3.79
N ALA A 291 21.64 22.21 3.73
CA ALA A 291 20.37 21.52 3.55
C ALA A 291 19.42 21.76 4.72
N VAL A 292 18.21 22.20 4.41
CA VAL A 292 17.12 22.40 5.38
C VAL A 292 16.46 21.06 5.72
N ASN A 293 16.26 20.21 4.70
CA ASN A 293 15.70 18.88 4.86
C ASN A 293 16.71 17.96 5.58
N LYS A 294 16.31 17.35 6.69
CA LYS A 294 17.16 16.42 7.47
C LYS A 294 16.80 14.95 7.29
N THR A 295 15.61 14.67 6.77
CA THR A 295 15.08 13.32 6.59
C THR A 295 14.31 13.19 5.29
N ILE A 296 14.02 11.96 4.88
CA ILE A 296 13.14 11.58 3.77
C ILE A 296 12.14 10.50 4.26
N PRO A 297 10.85 10.57 3.89
CA PRO A 297 9.90 9.50 4.20
C PRO A 297 10.13 8.29 3.29
N VAL A 298 10.22 7.09 3.88
CA VAL A 298 10.39 5.82 3.16
C VAL A 298 9.42 4.81 3.74
N THR A 299 8.67 4.11 2.89
CA THR A 299 7.76 3.04 3.32
C THR A 299 8.47 1.69 3.26
N ILE A 300 8.48 0.95 4.36
CA ILE A 300 9.07 -0.38 4.45
C ILE A 300 7.99 -1.33 4.97
N ASP A 301 7.63 -2.33 4.16
CA ASP A 301 6.54 -3.28 4.44
C ASP A 301 5.27 -2.60 4.98
N ASN A 302 4.77 -1.60 4.23
CA ASN A 302 3.58 -0.78 4.54
C ASN A 302 3.70 0.13 5.78
N LYS A 303 4.91 0.36 6.31
CA LYS A 303 5.12 1.30 7.42
C LYS A 303 6.06 2.43 7.00
N VAL A 304 5.64 3.66 7.26
CA VAL A 304 6.43 4.86 6.93
C VAL A 304 7.47 5.14 8.02
N TYR A 305 8.69 5.41 7.59
CA TYR A 305 9.84 5.82 8.40
C TYR A 305 10.44 7.11 7.86
N TYR A 306 10.96 7.96 8.74
CA TYR A 306 11.71 9.15 8.35
C TYR A 306 13.21 8.89 8.52
N ILE A 307 13.92 8.73 7.40
CA ILE A 307 15.32 8.29 7.36
C ILE A 307 16.23 9.49 7.10
N ASN A 308 17.35 9.61 7.82
CA ASN A 308 18.37 10.64 7.63
C ASN A 308 19.51 10.16 6.70
N SER A 309 20.55 10.98 6.48
CA SER A 309 21.69 10.58 5.64
C SER A 309 22.51 9.41 6.18
N SER A 310 22.45 9.13 7.49
CA SER A 310 23.10 7.95 8.10
C SER A 310 22.28 6.65 7.97
N GLY A 311 21.05 6.74 7.46
CA GLY A 311 20.17 5.60 7.28
C GLY A 311 19.44 5.15 8.55
N LEU A 312 18.62 4.11 8.39
CA LEU A 312 17.85 3.45 9.44
C LEU A 312 18.18 1.96 9.44
N THR A 313 18.64 1.43 10.56
CA THR A 313 18.87 -0.02 10.71
C THR A 313 17.64 -0.69 11.28
N LEU A 314 17.05 -1.60 10.49
CA LEU A 314 15.94 -2.45 10.89
C LEU A 314 16.39 -3.91 11.03
N THR A 315 15.62 -4.65 11.83
CA THR A 315 15.76 -6.11 11.89
C THR A 315 14.69 -6.70 10.98
N LEU A 316 15.10 -7.10 9.78
CA LEU A 316 14.24 -7.71 8.77
C LEU A 316 14.36 -9.24 8.84
N THR A 317 13.31 -9.95 8.45
CA THR A 317 13.33 -11.41 8.38
C THR A 317 14.04 -11.89 7.13
N TYR A 318 14.34 -13.19 7.06
CA TYR A 318 14.76 -13.82 5.82
C TYR A 318 13.65 -13.69 4.76
N GLY A 319 14.04 -13.28 3.55
CA GLY A 319 13.23 -13.31 2.34
C GLY A 319 12.84 -11.94 1.78
N TYR A 320 11.69 -11.83 1.12
CA TYR A 320 11.35 -10.63 0.37
C TYR A 320 10.86 -9.48 1.27
N HIS A 321 11.24 -8.25 0.92
CA HIS A 321 10.80 -7.02 1.59
C HIS A 321 10.56 -5.92 0.56
N ILE A 322 9.58 -5.08 0.83
CA ILE A 322 9.23 -3.94 -0.02
C ILE A 322 9.74 -2.65 0.64
N ILE A 323 10.56 -1.90 -0.08
CA ILE A 323 11.14 -0.62 0.33
C ILE A 323 10.83 0.43 -0.73
N GLU A 324 9.97 1.38 -0.40
CA GLU A 324 9.48 2.40 -1.31
C GLU A 324 10.03 3.77 -0.91
N PHE A 325 10.97 4.23 -1.72
CA PHE A 325 11.43 5.61 -1.70
C PHE A 325 10.52 6.51 -2.55
N PRO A 326 10.34 7.79 -2.20
CA PRO A 326 9.61 8.74 -3.04
C PRO A 326 10.24 8.87 -4.43
N SER A 327 9.42 8.80 -5.48
CA SER A 327 9.92 8.93 -6.87
C SER A 327 10.66 10.25 -7.12
N TYR A 328 10.20 11.33 -6.47
CA TYR A 328 10.83 12.64 -6.51
C TYR A 328 11.03 13.19 -5.11
N TYR A 329 12.14 13.87 -4.89
CA TYR A 329 12.41 14.56 -3.62
C TYR A 329 13.13 15.88 -3.85
N ASN A 330 12.64 16.94 -3.21
CA ASN A 330 13.24 18.27 -3.29
C ASN A 330 13.98 18.58 -2.00
N ILE A 331 15.23 19.05 -2.13
CA ILE A 331 16.00 19.57 -0.99
C ILE A 331 16.13 21.07 -1.16
N THR A 332 15.69 21.80 -0.14
CA THR A 332 15.89 23.24 -0.03
C THR A 332 17.17 23.53 0.74
N PHE A 333 17.95 24.50 0.26
CA PHE A 333 19.21 24.92 0.85
C PHE A 333 19.17 26.39 1.23
N ASN A 334 19.74 26.72 2.39
CA ASN A 334 20.24 28.07 2.62
C ASN A 334 21.49 28.27 1.77
N TYR A 335 21.56 29.41 1.09
CA TYR A 335 22.61 29.71 0.12
C TYR A 335 23.52 30.80 0.69
N THR A 336 24.79 30.49 0.94
CA THR A 336 25.74 31.44 1.53
C THR A 336 27.05 31.46 0.74
N LEU A 337 27.41 32.61 0.21
CA LEU A 337 28.72 32.88 -0.38
C LEU A 337 29.62 33.56 0.66
N LYS A 338 30.81 33.01 0.89
CA LYS A 338 31.78 33.47 1.88
C LYS A 338 33.11 33.84 1.23
N GLN A 339 33.80 34.81 1.83
CA GLN A 339 35.10 35.23 1.32
C GLN A 339 36.19 34.17 1.58
N GLY A 340 36.88 33.70 0.55
CA GLY A 340 37.97 32.74 0.62
C GLY A 340 37.49 31.33 0.96
N SER A 341 37.45 30.99 2.26
CA SER A 341 37.19 29.63 2.77
C SER A 341 35.79 29.46 3.39
N ALA A 342 35.29 28.23 3.46
CA ALA A 342 34.02 27.86 4.11
C ALA A 342 33.93 28.32 5.58
N ASN A 343 35.06 28.37 6.27
CA ASN A 343 35.17 28.76 7.68
C ASN A 343 35.34 30.27 7.86
N SER A 344 35.34 31.05 6.78
CA SER A 344 35.37 32.51 6.88
C SER A 344 34.12 33.02 7.57
N ASN A 345 34.31 34.02 8.44
CA ASN A 345 33.21 34.75 9.08
C ASN A 345 32.66 35.86 8.19
N LYS A 346 33.36 36.22 7.10
CA LYS A 346 32.91 37.26 6.19
C LYS A 346 32.00 36.66 5.12
N ILE A 347 30.72 36.99 5.25
CA ILE A 347 29.64 36.63 4.33
C ILE A 347 29.56 37.72 3.26
N LEU A 348 29.63 37.32 1.99
CA LEU A 348 29.51 38.22 0.84
C LEU A 348 28.07 38.31 0.33
N PHE A 349 27.36 37.18 0.35
CA PHE A 349 25.98 37.07 -0.08
C PHE A 349 25.30 35.93 0.68
N ASN A 350 24.07 36.14 1.17
CA ASN A 350 23.35 35.12 1.92
C ASN A 350 21.85 35.23 1.67
N VAL A 351 21.22 34.11 1.33
CA VAL A 351 19.78 34.01 1.10
C VAL A 351 19.27 32.71 1.73
N SER A 352 18.38 32.86 2.71
CA SER A 352 17.68 31.72 3.30
C SER A 352 16.79 31.06 2.25
N TYR A 353 16.79 29.73 2.23
CA TYR A 353 16.06 28.96 1.23
C TYR A 353 16.41 29.34 -0.22
N GLY A 354 17.62 29.86 -0.48
CA GLY A 354 18.00 30.41 -1.76
C GLY A 354 17.99 29.42 -2.93
N GLN A 355 18.08 28.11 -2.68
CA GLN A 355 18.18 27.11 -3.75
C GLN A 355 17.33 25.87 -3.43
N ILE A 356 16.67 25.31 -4.44
CA ILE A 356 16.04 23.99 -4.41
C ILE A 356 16.73 23.09 -5.44
N ASN A 357 17.21 21.93 -5.00
CA ASN A 357 17.60 20.85 -5.91
C ASN A 357 16.52 19.78 -5.94
N CYS A 358 16.13 19.37 -7.14
CA CYS A 358 15.17 18.32 -7.40
C CYS A 358 15.90 17.03 -7.76
N TYR A 359 15.55 15.96 -7.06
CA TYR A 359 16.12 14.63 -7.20
C TYR A 359 15.06 13.64 -7.68
N GLU A 360 15.46 12.74 -8.56
CA GLU A 360 14.65 11.63 -9.06
C GLU A 360 15.24 10.31 -8.56
N PHE A 361 14.36 9.41 -8.13
CA PHE A 361 14.73 8.08 -7.68
C PHE A 361 15.08 7.19 -8.88
N THR A 362 16.28 6.60 -8.83
CA THR A 362 16.82 5.78 -9.93
C THR A 362 16.73 4.28 -9.66
N GLY A 363 16.51 3.88 -8.40
CA GLY A 363 16.36 2.48 -8.01
C GLY A 363 17.11 2.11 -6.75
N LEU A 364 16.94 0.85 -6.34
CA LEU A 364 17.64 0.28 -5.18
C LEU A 364 18.98 -0.34 -5.58
N SER A 365 19.94 -0.31 -4.66
CA SER A 365 21.18 -1.10 -4.74
C SER A 365 21.54 -1.65 -3.36
N SER A 366 22.45 -2.63 -3.30
CA SER A 366 22.94 -3.19 -2.03
C SER A 366 24.46 -3.17 -1.93
N SER A 367 24.98 -3.03 -0.71
CA SER A 367 26.40 -3.20 -0.40
C SER A 367 26.88 -4.65 -0.38
N THR A 368 25.97 -5.64 -0.49
CA THR A 368 26.30 -7.06 -0.30
C THR A 368 25.51 -7.96 -1.26
N SER A 369 26.09 -9.09 -1.64
CA SER A 369 25.39 -10.13 -2.41
C SER A 369 24.34 -10.87 -1.58
N LYS A 370 24.36 -10.72 -0.24
CA LYS A 370 23.35 -11.33 0.65
C LYS A 370 22.01 -10.61 0.64
N ILE A 371 21.93 -9.43 0.02
CA ILE A 371 20.67 -8.73 -0.23
C ILE A 371 20.57 -8.50 -1.74
N SER A 372 19.63 -9.17 -2.38
CA SER A 372 19.42 -9.05 -3.83
C SER A 372 18.31 -8.05 -4.12
N VAL A 373 18.54 -7.13 -5.03
CA VAL A 373 17.47 -6.23 -5.53
C VAL A 373 16.75 -6.95 -6.67
N ILE A 374 15.44 -7.14 -6.50
CA ILE A 374 14.60 -7.92 -7.42
C ILE A 374 13.89 -7.00 -8.40
N SER A 375 13.43 -5.85 -7.90
CA SER A 375 12.77 -4.80 -8.67
C SER A 375 13.09 -3.43 -8.07
N GLY A 376 12.54 -2.35 -8.66
CA GLY A 376 12.78 -0.97 -8.22
C GLY A 376 12.39 -0.67 -6.75
N ASN A 377 11.58 -1.51 -6.11
CA ASN A 377 11.18 -1.37 -4.70
C ASN A 377 11.25 -2.68 -3.89
N THR A 378 11.66 -3.80 -4.49
CA THR A 378 11.65 -5.10 -3.81
C THR A 378 13.05 -5.64 -3.65
N ILE A 379 13.38 -6.09 -2.45
CA ILE A 379 14.63 -6.76 -2.12
C ILE A 379 14.37 -8.17 -1.59
N PHE A 380 15.38 -9.03 -1.68
CA PHE A 380 15.43 -10.32 -1.02
C PHE A 380 16.59 -10.34 -0.02
N VAL A 381 16.30 -10.59 1.25
CA VAL A 381 17.24 -10.54 2.38
C VAL A 381 17.62 -11.96 2.79
N ASN A 382 18.90 -12.30 2.61
CA ASN A 382 19.53 -13.55 3.07
C ASN A 382 20.74 -13.27 3.99
N GLY A 383 20.80 -12.07 4.54
CA GLY A 383 21.92 -11.64 5.36
C GLY A 383 21.85 -10.17 5.73
N SER A 384 22.65 -9.79 6.72
CA SER A 384 22.81 -8.39 7.11
C SER A 384 23.57 -7.59 6.05
N GLY A 385 23.27 -6.31 5.93
CA GLY A 385 23.90 -5.43 4.94
C GLY A 385 23.21 -4.07 4.83
N THR A 386 23.57 -3.31 3.80
CA THR A 386 22.99 -2.00 3.52
C THR A 386 22.24 -2.02 2.19
N VAL A 387 21.09 -1.36 2.16
CA VAL A 387 20.29 -1.10 0.96
C VAL A 387 20.24 0.40 0.75
N TYR A 388 20.56 0.83 -0.46
CA TYR A 388 20.60 2.22 -0.85
C TYR A 388 19.41 2.57 -1.74
N GLY A 389 18.71 3.65 -1.41
CA GLY A 389 17.80 4.30 -2.33
C GLY A 389 18.56 5.35 -3.13
N ASN A 390 18.85 5.06 -4.41
CA ASN A 390 19.73 5.91 -5.21
C ASN A 390 18.96 7.04 -5.87
N TYR A 391 19.43 8.27 -5.68
CA TYR A 391 18.88 9.45 -6.32
C TYR A 391 19.84 10.05 -7.34
N GLN A 392 19.28 10.76 -8.31
CA GLN A 392 20.02 11.61 -9.22
C GLN A 392 19.39 13.00 -9.25
N GLN A 393 20.21 14.05 -9.13
CA GLN A 393 19.75 15.41 -9.32
C GLN A 393 19.47 15.66 -10.80
N TYR A 394 18.28 16.18 -11.13
CA TYR A 394 17.90 16.46 -12.52
C TYR A 394 17.57 17.94 -12.76
N GLN A 395 17.27 18.71 -11.72
CA GLN A 395 16.90 20.12 -11.85
C GLN A 395 17.31 20.93 -10.61
N THR A 396 17.67 22.19 -10.84
CA THR A 396 17.89 23.19 -9.79
C THR A 396 17.01 24.41 -10.04
N TYR A 397 16.54 25.00 -8.96
CA TYR A 397 15.81 26.27 -8.92
C TYR A 397 16.47 27.22 -7.93
N TYR A 398 16.42 28.51 -8.24
CA TYR A 398 16.91 29.59 -7.38
C TYR A 398 15.77 30.49 -6.92
N LEU A 399 15.86 30.95 -5.68
CA LEU A 399 14.95 31.94 -5.13
C LEU A 399 15.21 33.30 -5.77
N VAL A 400 14.14 33.94 -6.22
CA VAL A 400 14.13 35.34 -6.64
C VAL A 400 13.34 36.11 -5.61
N ILE A 401 13.95 37.16 -5.08
CA ILE A 401 13.33 38.12 -4.17
C ILE A 401 13.23 39.44 -4.91
N VAL A 402 12.02 39.93 -5.12
CA VAL A 402 11.77 41.20 -5.82
C VAL A 402 11.22 42.21 -4.84
N LYS A 403 11.93 43.32 -4.74
CA LYS A 403 11.65 44.47 -3.89
C LYS A 403 11.43 45.70 -4.75
N ASN A 404 10.70 46.67 -4.20
CA ASN A 404 10.77 48.03 -4.71
C ASN A 404 11.13 48.99 -3.57
N ASP A 405 11.94 49.98 -3.92
CA ASP A 405 12.43 51.01 -3.02
C ASP A 405 12.03 52.35 -3.60
N PHE A 406 11.12 53.04 -2.91
CA PHE A 406 10.70 54.37 -3.25
C PHE A 406 11.52 55.42 -2.50
N ILE A 407 11.94 56.46 -3.21
CA ILE A 407 12.55 57.64 -2.64
C ILE A 407 11.72 58.90 -2.93
N LEU A 408 11.76 59.84 -2.00
CA LEU A 408 11.16 61.16 -2.17
C LEU A 408 12.16 62.08 -2.90
N PRO A 409 11.69 63.03 -3.72
CA PRO A 409 12.54 63.99 -4.39
C PRO A 409 13.38 64.81 -3.40
N PRO A 410 14.58 65.28 -3.83
CA PRO A 410 15.37 66.22 -3.05
C PRO A 410 14.54 67.43 -2.60
N GLY A 411 14.51 67.67 -1.29
CA GLY A 411 13.78 68.79 -0.68
C GLY A 411 12.30 68.52 -0.38
N CYS A 412 11.77 67.32 -0.67
CA CYS A 412 10.42 66.94 -0.28
C CYS A 412 10.39 66.44 1.18
N THR A 413 9.40 66.89 1.96
CA THR A 413 9.12 66.37 3.32
C THR A 413 7.78 65.64 3.33
N LEU A 414 7.72 64.46 3.94
CA LEU A 414 6.47 63.73 4.16
C LEU A 414 5.85 64.18 5.47
N ASP A 415 4.81 65.03 5.39
CA ASP A 415 4.14 65.54 6.59
C ASP A 415 3.20 64.50 7.23
N SER A 416 2.46 63.73 6.41
CA SER A 416 1.61 62.62 6.87
C SER A 416 1.16 61.74 5.69
N ASN A 417 0.88 60.46 5.96
CA ASN A 417 0.27 59.51 5.02
C ASN A 417 -0.72 58.57 5.74
N THR A 418 -1.55 57.88 4.96
CA THR A 418 -2.47 56.83 5.45
C THR A 418 -2.10 55.43 4.91
N SER A 419 -1.02 55.35 4.15
CA SER A 419 -0.60 54.19 3.36
C SER A 419 0.90 54.29 3.05
N PRO A 420 1.57 53.20 2.67
CA PRO A 420 3.02 53.20 2.45
C PRO A 420 3.42 54.15 1.32
N VAL A 421 4.46 54.95 1.55
CA VAL A 421 5.07 55.84 0.55
C VAL A 421 6.55 55.47 0.33
N LEU A 422 7.09 54.59 1.17
CA LEU A 422 8.48 54.13 1.19
C LEU A 422 8.51 52.61 1.43
N GLY A 423 9.57 51.96 0.96
CA GLY A 423 9.73 50.49 1.01
C GLY A 423 8.83 49.76 0.03
N ASP A 424 8.58 48.47 0.27
CA ASP A 424 7.82 47.65 -0.67
C ASP A 424 6.34 48.11 -0.80
N ILE A 425 5.91 48.53 -1.99
CA ILE A 425 4.53 48.93 -2.31
C ILE A 425 3.88 47.91 -3.23
N ALA A 426 2.68 47.46 -2.84
CA ALA A 426 1.91 46.47 -3.58
C ALA A 426 1.44 47.02 -4.94
N GLY A 427 1.62 46.22 -5.99
CA GLY A 427 1.14 46.53 -7.33
C GLY A 427 2.12 47.33 -8.18
N GLU A 428 3.26 47.72 -7.62
CA GLU A 428 4.40 48.18 -8.40
C GLU A 428 5.25 46.97 -8.84
N GLN A 429 5.40 46.79 -10.15
CA GLN A 429 5.85 45.53 -10.76
C GLN A 429 6.75 45.78 -11.97
N LEU A 430 7.67 44.86 -12.19
CA LEU A 430 8.48 44.75 -13.40
C LEU A 430 7.82 43.76 -14.36
N GLN A 431 7.70 44.12 -15.62
CA GLN A 431 7.36 43.16 -16.67
C GLN A 431 8.62 42.41 -17.11
N ILE A 432 8.53 41.08 -17.09
CA ILE A 432 9.62 40.17 -17.44
C ILE A 432 9.25 39.37 -18.69
N ASN A 433 10.17 39.35 -19.66
CA ASN A 433 10.04 38.69 -20.96
C ASN A 433 8.73 39.08 -21.70
N GLY A 434 8.19 40.27 -21.44
CA GLY A 434 6.92 40.74 -22.03
C GLY A 434 5.66 40.03 -21.54
N VAL A 435 5.76 39.09 -20.58
CA VAL A 435 4.64 38.19 -20.21
C VAL A 435 4.40 38.14 -18.71
N TYR A 436 5.47 38.07 -17.91
CA TYR A 436 5.36 37.90 -16.47
C TYR A 436 5.42 39.24 -15.74
N THR A 437 4.85 39.32 -14.54
CA THR A 437 4.91 40.51 -13.68
C THR A 437 5.54 40.15 -12.34
N TRP A 438 6.66 40.80 -12.02
CA TRP A 438 7.49 40.53 -10.86
C TRP A 438 7.56 41.77 -9.97
N GLY A 439 7.09 41.68 -8.74
CA GLY A 439 7.09 42.78 -7.77
C GLY A 439 6.16 42.50 -6.59
N PRO A 440 6.30 43.27 -5.49
CA PRO A 440 5.48 43.13 -4.29
C PRO A 440 3.97 43.08 -4.60
N ILE A 441 3.30 42.06 -4.06
CA ILE A 441 1.83 41.92 -4.11
C ILE A 441 1.16 42.39 -2.80
N LYS A 442 1.96 42.70 -1.78
CA LYS A 442 1.55 43.20 -0.47
C LYS A 442 2.55 44.24 -0.01
N ASN A 443 2.07 45.27 0.66
CA ASN A 443 2.91 46.34 1.20
C ASN A 443 3.88 45.80 2.24
N PHE A 444 5.12 46.30 2.23
CA PHE A 444 6.24 45.94 3.10
C PHE A 444 6.66 44.47 3.04
N VAL A 445 6.25 43.74 2.00
CA VAL A 445 6.57 42.32 1.82
C VAL A 445 7.10 42.12 0.41
N PRO A 446 8.38 41.71 0.25
CA PRO A 446 8.93 41.41 -1.06
C PRO A 446 8.18 40.23 -1.69
N GLN A 447 8.19 40.17 -3.02
CA GLN A 447 7.74 38.97 -3.72
C GLN A 447 8.85 37.92 -3.72
N GLU A 448 8.52 36.70 -3.33
CA GLU A 448 9.45 35.56 -3.31
C GLU A 448 8.90 34.41 -4.15
N PHE A 449 9.70 33.90 -5.08
CA PHE A 449 9.34 32.74 -5.91
C PHE A 449 10.60 32.06 -6.47
N TYR A 450 10.45 30.83 -6.95
CA TYR A 450 11.56 30.05 -7.50
C TYR A 450 11.55 30.04 -9.01
N VAL A 451 12.73 30.20 -9.60
CA VAL A 451 12.94 30.13 -11.05
C VAL A 451 13.94 29.06 -11.42
N LYS A 452 13.78 28.49 -12.60
CA LYS A 452 14.69 27.44 -13.10
C LYS A 452 16.10 27.98 -13.29
N ALA A 453 17.10 27.27 -12.75
CA ALA A 453 18.51 27.62 -12.90
C ALA A 453 18.93 27.70 -14.37
N GLY A 454 19.79 28.68 -14.70
CA GLY A 454 20.29 28.92 -16.05
C GLY A 454 19.29 29.60 -16.99
N THR A 455 18.12 30.00 -16.51
CA THR A 455 17.13 30.73 -17.32
C THR A 455 17.47 32.21 -17.36
N THR A 456 17.44 32.78 -18.56
CA THR A 456 17.61 34.22 -18.79
C THR A 456 16.26 34.92 -18.77
N TYR A 457 16.22 36.07 -18.10
CA TYR A 457 15.07 36.93 -17.94
C TYR A 457 15.45 38.34 -18.39
N GLU A 458 14.53 38.99 -19.09
CA GLU A 458 14.66 40.35 -19.59
C GLU A 458 13.58 41.21 -18.94
N VAL A 459 13.98 42.33 -18.34
CA VAL A 459 13.05 43.37 -17.90
C VAL A 459 12.63 44.17 -19.13
N THR A 460 11.39 43.98 -19.55
CA THR A 460 10.85 44.61 -20.77
C THR A 460 10.13 45.91 -20.48
N TYR A 461 9.57 46.05 -19.28
CA TYR A 461 8.81 47.23 -18.88
C TYR A 461 8.85 47.39 -17.37
N ASP A 462 8.79 48.62 -16.89
CA ASP A 462 8.62 48.97 -15.48
C ASP A 462 7.30 49.70 -15.33
N TYR A 463 6.39 49.17 -14.50
CA TYR A 463 5.08 49.79 -14.33
C TYR A 463 5.22 51.09 -13.54
N LEU A 464 4.26 51.99 -13.72
CA LEU A 464 4.22 53.23 -12.95
C LEU A 464 3.09 53.13 -11.96
N HIS A 465 3.37 53.37 -10.69
CA HIS A 465 2.37 53.41 -9.64
C HIS A 465 2.08 54.84 -9.21
N PRO A 466 0.81 55.23 -9.04
CA PRO A 466 0.48 56.48 -8.37
C PRO A 466 0.72 56.33 -6.87
N ALA A 467 1.40 57.28 -6.25
CA ALA A 467 1.50 57.38 -4.81
C ALA A 467 0.09 57.48 -4.22
N PRO A 468 -0.12 56.98 -2.99
CA PRO A 468 -1.41 57.13 -2.35
C PRO A 468 -1.82 58.59 -2.16
N TYR A 469 -3.13 58.83 -2.01
CA TYR A 469 -3.66 60.17 -1.78
C TYR A 469 -3.07 60.81 -0.53
N GLY A 470 -2.50 62.01 -0.68
CA GLY A 470 -1.81 62.74 0.36
C GLY A 470 -1.64 64.22 0.01
N LYS A 471 -0.82 64.93 0.79
CA LYS A 471 -0.41 66.30 0.46
C LYS A 471 1.10 66.30 0.24
N TYR A 472 1.50 66.43 -1.01
CA TYR A 472 2.90 66.42 -1.41
C TYR A 472 3.32 67.80 -1.89
N VAL A 473 4.47 68.30 -1.42
CA VAL A 473 5.02 69.58 -1.87
C VAL A 473 6.32 69.31 -2.63
N VAL A 474 6.27 69.48 -3.96
CA VAL A 474 7.42 69.31 -4.84
C VAL A 474 7.71 70.66 -5.51
N SER A 475 8.92 71.19 -5.28
CA SER A 475 9.37 72.50 -5.80
C SER A 475 8.36 73.65 -5.55
N GLY A 476 7.71 73.65 -4.38
CA GLY A 476 6.74 74.67 -3.97
C GLY A 476 5.30 74.47 -4.48
N THR A 477 5.03 73.42 -5.27
CA THR A 477 3.68 73.09 -5.77
C THR A 477 3.06 71.96 -4.96
N CYS A 478 1.77 72.09 -4.60
CA CYS A 478 1.02 71.07 -3.85
C CYS A 478 0.31 70.07 -4.79
N TYR A 479 0.53 68.78 -4.57
CA TYR A 479 -0.10 67.68 -5.29
C TYR A 479 -0.90 66.79 -4.34
N VAL A 480 -1.96 66.17 -4.86
CA VAL A 480 -2.79 65.21 -4.11
C VAL A 480 -2.31 63.76 -4.25
N SER A 481 -1.44 63.50 -5.22
CA SER A 481 -0.74 62.23 -5.46
C SER A 481 0.50 62.51 -6.31
N LEU A 482 1.55 61.72 -6.15
CA LEU A 482 2.73 61.71 -7.01
C LEU A 482 2.68 60.51 -7.95
N LEU A 483 3.35 60.56 -9.09
CA LEU A 483 3.55 59.42 -9.97
C LEU A 483 4.98 58.92 -9.80
N SER A 484 5.14 57.60 -9.74
CA SER A 484 6.46 57.00 -9.66
C SER A 484 7.24 57.21 -10.95
N TYR A 485 8.56 57.24 -10.81
CA TYR A 485 9.49 57.38 -11.91
C TYR A 485 10.62 56.36 -11.74
N PRO A 486 10.72 55.36 -12.64
CA PRO A 486 11.81 54.39 -12.66
C PRO A 486 13.16 55.09 -12.67
N TRP A 487 13.97 54.83 -11.64
CA TRP A 487 15.28 55.46 -11.49
C TRP A 487 16.41 54.47 -11.73
N PHE A 488 16.35 53.30 -11.12
CA PHE A 488 17.33 52.24 -11.33
C PHE A 488 16.75 50.86 -11.02
N ILE A 489 17.34 49.83 -11.61
CA ILE A 489 17.16 48.44 -11.18
C ILE A 489 18.50 47.91 -10.70
N THR A 490 18.56 47.43 -9.46
CA THR A 490 19.76 46.78 -8.92
C THR A 490 19.54 45.29 -8.73
N ILE A 491 20.46 44.49 -9.26
CA ILE A 491 20.43 43.03 -9.14
C ILE A 491 21.59 42.58 -8.26
N TYR A 492 21.28 41.92 -7.15
CA TYR A 492 22.25 41.21 -6.33
C TYR A 492 22.18 39.72 -6.60
N SER A 493 23.35 39.09 -6.70
CA SER A 493 23.50 37.64 -6.88
C SER A 493 24.83 37.19 -6.29
N SER A 494 25.16 35.89 -6.34
CA SER A 494 26.51 35.46 -5.94
C SER A 494 27.59 35.92 -6.92
N THR A 495 27.23 36.26 -8.16
CA THR A 495 28.15 36.86 -9.13
C THR A 495 28.25 38.38 -8.93
N TYR A 496 27.14 39.03 -8.58
CA TYR A 496 27.02 40.47 -8.39
C TYR A 496 26.71 40.81 -6.93
N TYR A 497 27.55 40.33 -6.00
CA TYR A 497 27.26 40.48 -4.56
C TYR A 497 27.46 41.93 -4.05
N TYR A 498 28.13 42.79 -4.81
CA TYR A 498 28.13 44.25 -4.60
C TYR A 498 26.93 44.97 -5.24
N GLY A 499 26.07 44.24 -5.96
CA GLY A 499 24.97 44.79 -6.74
C GLY A 499 25.43 45.23 -8.14
N GLN A 500 24.64 44.90 -9.14
CA GLN A 500 24.75 45.47 -10.48
C GLN A 500 23.56 46.40 -10.71
N THR A 501 23.84 47.70 -10.79
CA THR A 501 22.83 48.74 -10.94
C THR A 501 22.73 49.20 -12.39
N TYR A 502 21.52 49.25 -12.91
CA TYR A 502 21.16 49.76 -14.22
C TYR A 502 20.31 51.01 -14.02
N TYR A 503 20.83 52.16 -14.44
CA TYR A 503 20.08 53.42 -14.37
C TYR A 503 19.14 53.53 -15.57
N LEU A 504 17.92 53.98 -15.31
CA LEU A 504 16.88 54.11 -16.31
C LEU A 504 16.74 55.58 -16.73
N GLU A 505 16.85 55.85 -18.03
CA GLU A 505 16.64 57.19 -18.61
C GLU A 505 15.26 57.27 -19.24
N GLY A 506 14.26 57.74 -18.48
CA GLY A 506 12.94 58.03 -19.01
C GLY A 506 12.12 56.78 -19.36
N ASN A 507 10.81 57.01 -19.50
CA ASN A 507 9.80 55.97 -19.59
C ASN A 507 10.09 54.87 -20.64
N THR A 508 10.20 53.62 -20.15
CA THR A 508 9.42 52.44 -20.55
C THR A 508 10.05 51.21 -21.22
N GLN A 509 11.36 51.10 -21.48
CA GLN A 509 11.92 49.81 -21.93
C GLN A 509 13.35 49.59 -21.41
N PRO A 510 13.52 48.97 -20.23
CA PRO A 510 14.84 48.79 -19.64
C PRO A 510 15.78 47.96 -20.50
N GLY A 511 15.27 46.92 -21.19
CA GLY A 511 16.09 45.99 -21.97
C GLY A 511 17.15 45.25 -21.13
N ILE A 512 16.95 45.17 -19.81
CA ILE A 512 17.92 44.62 -18.87
C ILE A 512 17.77 43.10 -18.85
N SER A 513 18.80 42.40 -19.30
CA SER A 513 18.83 40.94 -19.25
C SER A 513 19.72 40.42 -18.12
N PHE A 514 19.23 39.42 -17.39
CA PHE A 514 19.97 38.71 -16.35
C PHE A 514 19.67 37.22 -16.39
N THR A 515 20.59 36.39 -15.88
CA THR A 515 20.42 34.93 -15.85
C THR A 515 20.41 34.44 -14.42
N ALA A 516 19.44 33.59 -14.07
CA ALA A 516 19.33 32.99 -12.75
C ALA A 516 20.33 31.84 -12.57
N ASN A 517 21.60 32.18 -12.33
CA ASN A 517 22.68 31.23 -12.03
C ASN A 517 22.95 31.08 -10.52
N SER A 518 22.26 31.87 -9.70
CA SER A 518 22.25 31.84 -8.24
C SER A 518 20.93 32.45 -7.74
N PRO A 519 20.66 32.47 -6.43
CA PRO A 519 19.57 33.28 -5.90
C PRO A 519 19.76 34.74 -6.32
N LEU A 520 18.64 35.43 -6.58
CA LEU A 520 18.61 36.81 -7.05
C LEU A 520 17.83 37.68 -6.07
N ILE A 521 18.35 38.87 -5.77
CA ILE A 521 17.59 39.94 -5.11
C ILE A 521 17.53 41.09 -6.11
N ILE A 522 16.33 41.40 -6.57
CA ILE A 522 16.07 42.49 -7.53
C ILE A 522 15.43 43.64 -6.74
N ILE A 523 16.03 44.82 -6.83
CA ILE A 523 15.51 46.04 -6.24
C ILE A 523 15.13 46.98 -7.37
N ASN A 524 13.82 47.26 -7.48
CA ASN A 524 13.32 48.34 -8.34
C ASN A 524 13.37 49.65 -7.57
N GLY A 525 14.27 50.56 -7.96
CA GLY A 525 14.41 51.87 -7.36
C GLY A 525 13.61 52.91 -8.13
N GLU A 526 12.66 53.54 -7.45
CA GLU A 526 11.78 54.54 -8.03
C GLU A 526 11.77 55.84 -7.25
N GLU A 527 11.69 56.95 -7.96
CA GLU A 527 11.58 58.28 -7.37
C GLU A 527 10.18 58.84 -7.58
N TRP A 528 9.62 59.46 -6.54
CA TRP A 528 8.33 60.14 -6.65
C TRP A 528 8.46 61.49 -7.37
N LEU A 529 8.69 61.51 -8.68
CA LEU A 529 9.16 62.70 -9.38
C LEU A 529 8.06 63.72 -9.75
N TYR A 530 6.88 63.25 -10.18
CA TYR A 530 5.86 64.10 -10.81
C TYR A 530 4.57 64.15 -10.00
N GLY A 531 3.84 65.25 -10.08
CA GLY A 531 2.47 65.31 -9.60
C GLY A 531 1.55 64.40 -10.42
N GLY A 532 1.11 63.28 -9.85
CA GLY A 532 0.12 62.39 -10.45
C GLY A 532 -1.25 63.07 -10.58
N THR A 533 -1.57 64.01 -9.69
CA THR A 533 -2.75 64.90 -9.80
C THR A 533 -2.52 66.18 -8.98
N GLN A 534 -2.75 67.35 -9.58
CA GLN A 534 -2.73 68.63 -8.86
C GLN A 534 -3.94 68.74 -7.93
N SER A 535 -3.74 69.31 -6.74
CA SER A 535 -4.87 69.67 -5.86
C SER A 535 -5.77 70.68 -6.59
N PRO A 536 -7.10 70.49 -6.63
CA PRO A 536 -8.00 71.41 -7.32
C PRO A 536 -7.97 72.87 -6.82
N ASN A 537 -7.30 73.21 -5.73
CA ASN A 537 -7.39 74.55 -5.14
C ASN A 537 -6.05 75.08 -4.66
N GLN A 538 -5.31 75.78 -5.52
CA GLN A 538 -4.55 77.00 -5.19
C GLN A 538 -4.38 77.87 -6.45
N TRP A 539 -5.49 78.41 -6.97
CA TRP A 539 -5.43 79.70 -7.67
C TRP A 539 -5.58 80.79 -6.60
N GLY A 540 -4.58 81.68 -6.53
CA GLY A 540 -4.47 82.70 -5.50
C GLY A 540 -5.46 83.86 -5.62
N GLY A 541 -5.55 84.60 -4.53
CA GLY A 541 -6.06 85.96 -4.37
C GLY A 541 -5.94 86.29 -2.89
N GLY A 542 -5.08 87.20 -2.43
CA GLY A 542 -4.94 88.55 -2.95
C GLY A 542 -6.07 89.43 -2.41
N PHE A 543 -6.05 89.68 -1.09
CA PHE A 543 -6.46 90.92 -0.41
C PHE A 543 -5.65 91.06 0.88
#